data_AF-T0YS22-F1
#
_entry.id   AF-T0YS22-F1
#
_cell.length_a   1.000
_cell.length_b   1.000
_cell.length_c   1.000
_cell.angle_alpha   90.00
_cell.angle_beta   90.00
_cell.angle_gamma   90.00
#
_symmetry.space_group_name_H-M   'P 1'
#
loop_
_entity.id
_entity.type
_entity.pdbx_description
1 polymer ?
#
loop_
_entity_poly.entity_id
_entity_poly.type
_entity_poly.pdbx_seq_one_letter_code
_entity_poly.pdbx_strand_id
1 'polypeptide(L)'
;REAAKTMVTRSIRKNGATLGADKGYDVAEFVQAVRNRGVTPHVAQKAKGSAIDGRTTRHAGYKTSLIIRKRIEEIFGWAKTVGGLRKARFTGLSKVNAQTIFTFAAYNLTRMATIFGWRWSTA
;
A
#
# COMPACT_ATOMS: atom_id res chain seq x y z
N ARG A 1 -13.18 0.13 -9.98
CA ARG A 1 -12.19 1.11 -9.44
C ARG A 1 -12.88 2.27 -8.69
N GLU A 2 -14.21 2.33 -8.69
CA GLU A 2 -14.99 3.35 -7.97
C GLU A 2 -14.70 3.43 -6.48
N ALA A 3 -14.64 2.29 -5.78
CA ALA A 3 -14.29 2.28 -4.36
C ALA A 3 -12.94 2.96 -4.08
N ALA A 4 -11.94 2.74 -4.95
CA ALA A 4 -10.64 3.38 -4.82
C ALA A 4 -10.72 4.90 -5.05
N LYS A 5 -11.50 5.37 -6.04
CA LYS A 5 -11.76 6.81 -6.24
C LYS A 5 -12.43 7.43 -5.01
N THR A 6 -13.45 6.78 -4.47
CA THR A 6 -14.14 7.21 -3.24
C THR A 6 -13.18 7.28 -2.06
N MET A 7 -12.33 6.28 -1.89
CA MET A 7 -11.32 6.27 -0.83
C MET A 7 -10.31 7.39 -0.98
N VAL A 8 -9.84 7.68 -2.20
CA VAL A 8 -8.92 8.79 -2.48
C VAL A 8 -9.55 10.11 -2.05
N THR A 9 -10.79 10.38 -2.45
CA THR A 9 -11.51 11.60 -2.07
C THR A 9 -11.71 11.71 -0.56
N ARG A 10 -12.03 10.61 0.11
CA ARG A 10 -12.29 10.57 1.55
C ARG A 10 -11.02 10.75 2.38
N SER A 11 -9.93 10.09 1.99
CA SER A 11 -8.76 9.85 2.85
C SER A 11 -7.56 10.74 2.51
N ILE A 12 -7.39 11.18 1.26
CA ILE A 12 -6.26 12.04 0.90
C ILE A 12 -6.66 13.50 1.05
N ARG A 13 -6.10 14.16 2.07
CA ARG A 13 -6.35 15.57 2.39
C ARG A 13 -5.22 16.52 1.98
N LYS A 14 -4.00 16.00 1.84
CA LYS A 14 -2.82 16.79 1.50
C LYS A 14 -2.73 17.02 -0.02
N ASN A 15 -2.61 18.28 -0.42
CA ASN A 15 -2.32 18.65 -1.81
C ASN A 15 -0.92 18.16 -2.23
N GLY A 16 -0.81 17.63 -3.45
CA GLY A 16 0.46 17.06 -3.94
C GLY A 16 0.83 15.72 -3.29
N ALA A 17 -0.09 15.07 -2.57
CA ALA A 17 0.13 13.70 -2.10
C ALA A 17 0.32 12.72 -3.27
N THR A 18 0.93 11.58 -3.00
CA THR A 18 1.14 10.51 -3.97
C THR A 18 0.24 9.32 -3.65
N LEU A 19 -0.37 8.70 -4.66
CA LEU A 19 -1.16 7.48 -4.50
C LEU A 19 -0.44 6.29 -5.12
N GLY A 20 0.05 5.37 -4.29
CA GLY A 20 0.56 4.08 -4.75
C GLY A 20 -0.58 3.14 -5.14
N ALA A 21 -0.50 2.50 -6.31
CA ALA A 21 -1.43 1.43 -6.69
C ALA A 21 -0.76 0.35 -7.56
N ASP A 22 -1.39 -0.82 -7.64
CA ASP A 22 -0.93 -1.91 -8.48
C ASP A 22 -1.14 -1.64 -9.98
N LYS A 23 -0.55 -2.49 -10.82
CA LYS A 23 -0.59 -2.37 -12.29
C LYS A 23 -2.00 -2.45 -12.87
N GLY A 24 -2.95 -3.09 -12.19
CA GLY A 24 -4.36 -3.17 -12.60
C GLY A 24 -5.10 -1.83 -12.56
N TYR A 25 -4.54 -0.84 -11.84
CA TYR A 25 -5.02 0.53 -11.82
C TYR A 25 -4.43 1.42 -12.91
N ASP A 26 -3.50 0.91 -13.72
CA ASP A 26 -2.93 1.64 -14.85
C ASP A 26 -3.93 1.68 -16.02
N VAL A 27 -4.96 2.51 -15.86
CA VAL A 27 -6.01 2.78 -16.84
C VAL A 27 -6.27 4.28 -16.88
N ALA A 28 -6.50 4.82 -18.08
CA ALA A 28 -6.60 6.26 -18.31
C ALA A 28 -7.62 6.95 -17.40
N GLU A 29 -8.81 6.35 -17.30
CA GLU A 29 -9.90 6.84 -16.46
C GLU A 29 -9.50 7.00 -14.97
N PHE A 30 -8.82 6.01 -14.41
CA PHE A 30 -8.39 6.05 -13.01
C PHE A 30 -7.25 7.04 -12.78
N VAL A 31 -6.24 7.02 -13.67
CA VAL A 31 -5.10 7.94 -13.60
C VAL A 31 -5.59 9.38 -13.70
N GLN A 32 -6.53 9.67 -14.60
CA GLN A 32 -7.11 11.00 -14.74
C GLN A 32 -7.92 11.41 -13.50
N ALA A 33 -8.73 10.51 -12.94
CA ALA A 33 -9.48 10.80 -11.71
C ALA A 33 -8.56 11.16 -10.53
N VAL A 34 -7.44 10.45 -10.38
CA VAL A 34 -6.43 10.74 -9.34
C VAL A 34 -5.75 12.10 -9.59
N ARG A 35 -5.40 12.40 -10.84
CA ARG A 35 -4.82 13.70 -11.23
C ARG A 35 -5.78 14.87 -10.99
N ASN A 36 -7.05 14.71 -11.35
CA ASN A 36 -8.09 15.73 -11.13
C ASN A 36 -8.26 16.07 -9.64
N ARG A 37 -7.98 15.11 -8.75
CA ARG A 37 -8.01 15.34 -7.30
C ARG A 37 -6.76 16.07 -6.77
N GLY A 38 -5.78 16.37 -7.62
CA GLY A 38 -4.51 16.97 -7.26
C GLY A 38 -3.51 15.98 -6.63
N VAL A 39 -3.69 14.68 -6.88
CA VAL A 39 -2.85 13.61 -6.34
C VAL A 39 -1.97 13.03 -7.46
N THR A 40 -0.71 12.75 -7.15
CA THR A 40 0.25 12.18 -8.11
C THR A 40 0.11 10.65 -8.14
N PRO A 41 -0.26 10.03 -9.28
CA PRO A 41 -0.52 8.60 -9.35
C PRO A 41 0.80 7.80 -9.44
N HIS A 42 1.26 7.20 -8.34
CA HIS A 42 2.37 6.25 -8.28
C HIS A 42 1.88 4.82 -8.59
N VAL A 43 1.24 4.66 -9.75
CA VAL A 43 0.71 3.37 -10.22
C VAL A 43 1.81 2.61 -10.98
N ALA A 44 1.94 1.31 -10.75
CA ALA A 44 2.92 0.49 -11.49
C ALA A 44 2.61 0.47 -13.01
N GLN A 45 3.59 0.82 -13.84
CA GLN A 45 3.42 0.96 -15.29
C GLN A 45 3.19 -0.39 -16.00
N LYS A 46 2.27 -0.43 -16.95
CA LYS A 46 2.15 -1.48 -17.96
C LYS A 46 3.26 -1.34 -19.01
N ALA A 47 3.69 -2.48 -19.58
CA ALA A 47 4.73 -2.50 -20.61
C ALA A 47 4.27 -1.89 -21.95
N LYS A 48 2.98 -1.96 -22.26
CA LYS A 48 2.35 -1.37 -23.45
C LYS A 48 1.06 -0.68 -23.05
N GLY A 49 0.76 0.46 -23.68
CA GLY A 49 -0.50 1.19 -23.46
C GLY A 49 -0.70 1.69 -22.04
N SER A 50 0.38 2.11 -21.36
CA SER A 50 0.28 2.67 -20.01
C SER A 50 -0.36 4.05 -20.03
N ALA A 51 -1.23 4.32 -19.07
CA ALA A 51 -1.76 5.64 -18.79
C ALA A 51 -0.82 6.49 -17.92
N ILE A 52 0.19 5.86 -17.30
CA ILE A 52 1.25 6.55 -16.59
C ILE A 52 2.33 7.00 -17.57
N ASP A 53 2.55 8.31 -17.61
CA ASP A 53 3.48 8.99 -18.50
C ASP A 53 4.74 9.49 -17.75
N GLY A 54 5.63 10.14 -18.51
CA GLY A 54 6.89 10.72 -18.03
C GLY A 54 6.75 11.73 -16.89
N ARG A 55 5.58 12.36 -16.70
CA ARG A 55 5.34 13.32 -15.61
C ARG A 55 5.49 12.66 -14.25
N THR A 56 5.02 11.43 -14.11
CA THR A 56 5.13 10.67 -12.86
C THR A 56 6.49 9.95 -12.79
N THR A 57 6.89 9.25 -13.86
CA THR A 57 8.01 8.31 -13.81
C THR A 57 9.38 8.99 -13.72
N ARG A 58 9.51 10.26 -14.15
CA ARG A 58 10.78 11.00 -14.09
C ARG A 58 11.28 11.27 -12.67
N HIS A 59 10.42 11.20 -11.67
CA HIS A 59 10.78 11.53 -10.29
C HIS A 59 11.29 10.29 -9.53
N ALA A 60 12.42 10.39 -8.83
CA ALA A 60 12.99 9.29 -8.03
C ALA A 60 12.01 8.73 -6.98
N GLY A 61 11.08 9.57 -6.49
CA GLY A 61 10.01 9.18 -5.58
C GLY A 61 9.08 8.11 -6.16
N TYR A 62 8.86 8.08 -7.48
CA TYR A 62 8.06 7.05 -8.13
C TYR A 62 8.68 5.67 -7.96
N LYS A 63 9.97 5.53 -8.30
CA LYS A 63 10.71 4.26 -8.16
C LYS A 63 10.75 3.80 -6.70
N THR A 64 11.00 4.73 -5.77
CA THR A 64 11.03 4.45 -4.33
C THR A 64 9.68 3.96 -3.83
N SER A 65 8.59 4.62 -4.25
CA SER A 65 7.23 4.24 -3.89
C SER A 65 6.88 2.83 -4.36
N LEU A 66 7.32 2.40 -5.54
CA LEU A 66 7.09 1.04 -6.04
C LEU A 66 7.82 -0.02 -5.21
N ILE A 67 9.00 0.30 -4.69
CA ILE A 67 9.76 -0.59 -3.80
C ILE A 67 9.05 -0.71 -2.45
N ILE A 68 8.67 0.42 -1.84
CA ILE A 68 7.99 0.44 -0.54
C ILE A 68 6.63 -0.28 -0.63
N ARG A 69 5.90 -0.14 -1.74
CA ARG A 69 4.61 -0.82 -1.95
C ARG A 69 4.72 -2.35 -1.79
N LYS A 70 5.80 -2.96 -2.29
CA LYS A 70 6.05 -4.40 -2.15
C LYS A 70 6.27 -4.79 -0.69
N ARG A 71 6.98 -3.97 0.08
CA ARG A 71 7.15 -4.20 1.54
C ARG A 71 5.81 -4.19 2.26
N ILE A 72 4.90 -3.28 1.89
CA ILE A 72 3.54 -3.26 2.45
C ILE A 72 2.77 -4.55 2.14
N GLU A 73 2.93 -5.11 0.93
CA GLU A 73 2.35 -6.41 0.57
C GLU A 73 2.87 -7.55 1.46
N GLU A 74 4.14 -7.54 1.84
CA GLU A 74 4.71 -8.52 2.79
C GLU A 74 4.06 -8.41 4.18
N ILE A 75 3.82 -7.19 4.67
CA ILE A 75 3.13 -6.97 5.95
C ILE A 75 1.72 -7.56 5.90
N PHE A 76 0.96 -7.27 4.83
CA PHE A 76 -0.39 -7.82 4.66
C PHE A 76 -0.40 -9.34 4.46
N GLY A 77 0.64 -9.88 3.81
CA GLY A 77 0.86 -11.32 3.70
C GLY A 77 1.04 -11.95 5.08
N TRP A 78 1.99 -11.45 5.86
CA TRP A 78 2.27 -11.93 7.22
C TRP A 78 1.05 -11.79 8.14
N ALA A 79 0.35 -10.65 8.07
CA ALA A 79 -0.87 -10.40 8.83
C ALA A 79 -1.94 -11.47 8.56
N LYS A 80 -2.09 -11.91 7.30
CA LYS A 80 -3.03 -12.96 6.93
C LYS A 80 -2.55 -14.35 7.34
N THR A 81 -1.28 -14.68 7.13
CA THR A 81 -0.76 -16.03 7.33
C THR A 81 -0.41 -16.33 8.79
N VAL A 82 0.23 -15.39 9.48
CA VAL A 82 0.71 -15.53 10.86
C VAL A 82 -0.15 -14.72 11.82
N GLY A 83 -0.48 -13.47 11.45
CA GLY A 83 -1.23 -12.53 12.29
C GLY A 83 -2.73 -12.83 12.46
N GLY A 84 -3.24 -13.93 11.89
CA GLY A 84 -4.62 -14.36 12.05
C GLY A 84 -5.68 -13.50 11.35
N LEU A 85 -5.28 -12.60 10.43
CA LEU A 85 -6.19 -11.75 9.65
C LEU A 85 -6.64 -12.38 8.32
N ARG A 86 -6.43 -13.69 8.10
CA ARG A 86 -6.99 -14.40 6.93
C ARG A 86 -8.52 -14.41 6.94
N LYS A 87 -9.13 -14.46 8.12
CA LYS A 87 -10.58 -14.31 8.33
C LYS A 87 -10.80 -13.40 9.55
N ALA A 88 -11.81 -12.55 9.50
CA ALA A 88 -12.21 -11.77 10.67
C ALA A 88 -12.72 -12.73 11.75
N ARG A 89 -12.06 -12.74 12.91
CA ARG A 89 -12.43 -13.60 14.05
C ARG A 89 -13.43 -12.94 14.99
N PHE A 90 -13.55 -11.62 14.89
CA PHE A 90 -14.42 -10.82 15.73
C PHE A 90 -15.48 -10.11 14.91
N THR A 91 -16.67 -9.98 15.49
CA THR A 91 -17.76 -9.18 14.93
C THR A 91 -17.74 -7.79 15.54
N GLY A 92 -17.84 -6.76 14.70
CA GLY A 92 -17.88 -5.35 15.09
C GLY A 92 -16.56 -4.62 14.81
N LEU A 93 -16.68 -3.37 14.34
CA LEU A 93 -15.56 -2.56 13.87
C LEU A 93 -14.50 -2.32 14.97
N SER A 94 -14.92 -2.09 16.21
CA SER A 94 -14.00 -1.85 17.33
C SER A 94 -13.08 -3.04 17.59
N LYS A 95 -13.64 -4.25 17.62
CA LYS A 95 -12.86 -5.49 17.86
C LYS A 95 -11.94 -5.82 16.69
N VAL A 96 -12.43 -5.67 15.45
CA VAL A 96 -11.60 -5.86 14.24
C VAL A 96 -10.47 -4.83 14.18
N ASN A 97 -10.74 -3.57 14.56
CA ASN A 97 -9.72 -2.54 14.62
C ASN A 97 -8.64 -2.89 15.66
N ALA A 98 -9.04 -3.30 16.87
CA ALA A 98 -8.11 -3.75 17.90
C ALA A 98 -7.22 -4.92 17.44
N GLN A 99 -7.82 -5.96 16.82
CA GLN A 99 -7.07 -7.07 16.24
C GLN A 99 -6.06 -6.58 15.19
N THR A 100 -6.49 -5.66 14.32
CA THR A 100 -5.67 -5.13 13.23
C THR A 100 -4.47 -4.35 13.77
N ILE A 101 -4.69 -3.44 14.72
CA ILE A 101 -3.63 -2.65 15.36
C ILE A 101 -2.64 -3.57 16.08
N PHE A 102 -3.13 -4.52 16.88
CA PHE A 102 -2.27 -5.45 17.60
C PHE A 102 -1.42 -6.31 16.65
N THR A 103 -2.02 -6.79 15.56
CA THR A 103 -1.32 -7.59 14.55
C THR A 103 -0.17 -6.81 13.91
N PHE A 104 -0.41 -5.56 13.49
CA PHE A 104 0.64 -4.76 12.87
C PHE A 104 1.69 -4.27 13.88
N ALA A 105 1.31 -4.05 15.14
CA ALA A 105 2.27 -3.79 16.22
C ALA A 105 3.21 -4.99 16.43
N ALA A 106 2.67 -6.22 16.46
CA ALA A 106 3.46 -7.44 16.54
C ALA A 106 4.38 -7.61 15.32
N TYR A 107 3.90 -7.31 14.11
CA TYR A 107 4.76 -7.31 12.92
C TYR A 107 5.92 -6.30 13.04
N ASN A 108 5.69 -5.12 13.59
CA ASN A 108 6.77 -4.16 13.80
C ASN A 108 7.85 -4.71 14.74
N LEU A 109 7.48 -5.45 15.79
CA LEU A 109 8.42 -6.12 16.68
C LEU A 109 9.25 -7.18 15.94
N THR A 110 8.62 -8.06 15.14
CA THR A 110 9.35 -9.09 14.36
C THR A 110 10.27 -8.47 13.30
N ARG A 111 9.87 -7.34 12.72
CA ARG A 111 10.71 -6.56 11.81
C ARG A 111 11.92 -5.96 12.52
N MET A 112 11.73 -5.35 13.70
CA MET A 112 12.84 -4.80 14.50
C MET A 112 13.80 -5.89 14.94
N ALA A 113 13.29 -7.03 15.42
CA ALA A 113 14.10 -8.22 15.72
C ALA A 113 15.02 -8.62 14.56
N THR A 114 14.51 -8.59 13.33
CA THR A 114 15.31 -8.90 12.13
C THR A 114 16.43 -7.87 11.90
N ILE A 115 16.18 -6.58 12.18
CA ILE A 115 17.18 -5.51 12.07
C ILE A 115 18.31 -5.71 13.10
N PHE A 116 17.97 -6.16 14.31
CA PHE A 116 18.95 -6.47 15.36
C PHE A 116 19.64 -7.84 15.18
N GLY A 117 19.47 -8.51 14.04
CA GLY A 117 20.15 -9.77 13.74
C GLY A 117 19.54 -11.01 14.41
N TRP A 118 18.43 -10.88 15.17
CA TRP A 118 17.84 -12.00 15.90
C TRP A 118 17.40 -13.15 14.97
N ARG A 119 16.87 -12.82 13.79
CA ARG A 119 16.45 -13.82 12.80
C ARG A 119 17.63 -14.53 12.08
N TRP A 120 18.85 -14.05 12.29
CA TRP A 120 20.10 -14.64 11.78
C TRP A 120 20.92 -15.32 12.89
N SER A 121 20.50 -15.21 14.16
CA SER A 121 21.21 -15.74 15.33
C SER A 121 20.98 -17.24 15.57
N THR A 122 20.24 -17.92 14.69
CA THR A 122 19.96 -19.36 14.78
C THR A 122 20.51 -20.13 13.58
N ALA A 123 21.61 -19.67 12.99
CA ALA A 123 22.43 -20.45 12.06
C ALA A 123 23.76 -20.80 12.74
#